data_AF-A0A8G2EVJ4-F1
#
_entry.id   AF-A0A8G2EVJ4-F1
#
_cell.length_a   1.000
_cell.length_b   1.000
_cell.length_c   1.000
_cell.angle_alpha   90.00
_cell.angle_beta   90.00
_cell.angle_gamma   90.00
#
_symmetry.space_group_name_H-M   'P 1'
#
loop_
_entity.id
_entity.type
_entity.pdbx_description
1 polymer ?
#
loop_
_entity_poly.entity_id
_entity_poly.type
_entity_poly.pdbx_seq_one_letter_code
_entity_poly.pdbx_strand_id
1 'polypeptide(L)'
;MPDLPAPTVAPGHVFFFGLGYTALRLARRMCDAGWSVSGTVRSAEKAAAVSQAEGMTVHAFDGTAPIAAADPFAGVTHLVDTVPPREILVPALDRHGTDLRACETLRWIGYLSTPAVYGDRQGGVVTEDEPPTPGSRRGELRSAAERAWLDAFADSDVAVQVFRVAGIYGPGEGRNAIEQLKAGKARIIDKPGQVFNRIHVDDIGSILLASMARPRDGGIYNVADTEACSPADPIVFAAGLLGIDPPPAIPFDSAELSEMARSFYSECKRLDTSRLTGELGVRLTYPTYREGLRAIAREAGVSS
;
A
#
# COMPACT_ATOMS: atom_id res chain seq x y z
N MET A 1 -27.06 -7.90 -3.64
CA MET A 1 -26.18 -9.05 -3.35
C MET A 1 -26.37 -9.41 -1.90
N PRO A 2 -26.47 -10.70 -1.52
CA PRO A 2 -26.46 -11.08 -0.10
C PRO A 2 -25.14 -10.63 0.53
N ASP A 3 -25.21 -10.11 1.76
CA ASP A 3 -24.02 -9.67 2.50
C ASP A 3 -23.05 -10.85 2.67
N LEU A 4 -21.88 -10.72 2.05
CA LEU A 4 -20.79 -11.68 2.24
C LEU A 4 -20.37 -11.65 3.73
N PRO A 5 -20.26 -12.81 4.42
CA PRO A 5 -19.76 -12.83 5.78
C PRO A 5 -18.34 -12.28 5.83
N ALA A 6 -17.98 -11.62 6.94
CA ALA A 6 -16.65 -11.08 7.12
C ALA A 6 -15.60 -12.18 6.87
N PRO A 7 -14.64 -11.97 5.96
CA PRO A 7 -13.64 -12.98 5.64
C PRO A 7 -12.78 -13.28 6.87
N THR A 8 -12.57 -14.56 7.15
CA THR A 8 -11.66 -15.03 8.21
C THR A 8 -10.63 -15.98 7.62
N VAL A 9 -9.39 -15.85 8.06
CA VAL A 9 -8.27 -16.73 7.70
C VAL A 9 -7.62 -17.19 9.00
N ALA A 10 -7.34 -18.49 9.10
CA ALA A 10 -6.66 -19.03 10.28
C ALA A 10 -5.22 -18.50 10.33
N PRO A 11 -4.69 -18.13 11.52
CA PRO A 11 -3.32 -17.64 11.63
C PRO A 11 -2.30 -18.66 11.11
N GLY A 12 -1.42 -18.19 10.24
CA GLY A 12 -0.24 -18.92 9.77
C GLY A 12 1.04 -18.14 10.05
N HIS A 13 2.03 -18.32 9.19
CA HIS A 13 3.25 -17.50 9.15
C HIS A 13 3.21 -16.59 7.92
N VAL A 14 3.26 -15.28 8.13
CA VAL A 14 3.38 -14.28 7.07
C VAL A 14 4.81 -13.72 7.00
N PHE A 15 5.36 -13.66 5.80
CA PHE A 15 6.64 -13.03 5.52
C PHE A 15 6.45 -11.70 4.78
N PHE A 16 7.05 -10.63 5.28
CA PHE A 16 7.04 -9.31 4.62
C PHE A 16 8.38 -8.98 3.97
N PHE A 17 8.41 -8.88 2.64
CA PHE A 17 9.50 -8.16 1.98
C PHE A 17 9.30 -6.66 2.21
N GLY A 18 10.17 -6.07 3.03
CA GLY A 18 10.14 -4.67 3.42
C GLY A 18 9.16 -4.37 4.57
N LEU A 19 9.65 -4.29 5.80
CA LEU A 19 8.92 -3.77 6.97
C LEU A 19 8.96 -2.23 7.00
N GLY A 20 8.33 -1.64 5.99
CA GLY A 20 8.07 -0.20 5.91
C GLY A 20 6.87 0.23 6.77
N TYR A 21 6.36 1.44 6.53
CA TYR A 21 5.23 2.00 7.27
C TYR A 21 3.98 1.11 7.23
N THR A 22 3.53 0.71 6.04
CA THR A 22 2.34 -0.13 5.86
C THR A 22 2.54 -1.53 6.41
N ALA A 23 3.64 -2.19 6.01
CA ALA A 23 3.93 -3.57 6.39
C ALA A 23 4.12 -3.73 7.90
N LEU A 24 4.85 -2.83 8.57
CA LEU A 24 5.07 -2.93 10.02
C LEU A 24 3.77 -2.72 10.81
N ARG A 25 2.90 -1.81 10.37
CA ARG A 25 1.60 -1.60 11.02
C ARG A 25 0.70 -2.82 10.87
N LEU A 26 0.67 -3.44 9.70
CA LEU A 26 -0.05 -4.69 9.49
C LEU A 26 0.57 -5.85 10.28
N ALA A 27 1.90 -6.00 10.26
CA ALA A 27 2.64 -7.03 10.98
C ALA A 27 2.26 -7.06 12.47
N ARG A 28 2.22 -5.90 13.14
CA ARG A 28 1.77 -5.78 14.54
C ARG A 28 0.35 -6.31 14.74
N ARG A 29 -0.60 -5.87 13.90
CA ARG A 29 -1.99 -6.34 13.95
C ARG A 29 -2.11 -7.85 13.70
N MET A 30 -1.27 -8.41 12.84
CA MET A 30 -1.24 -9.85 12.57
C MET A 30 -0.67 -10.63 13.75
N CYS A 31 0.39 -10.15 14.40
CA CYS A 31 0.89 -10.72 15.66
C CYS A 31 -0.19 -10.73 16.75
N ASP A 32 -0.92 -9.62 16.94
CA ASP A 32 -2.03 -9.53 17.89
C ASP A 32 -3.16 -10.54 17.56
N ALA A 33 -3.32 -10.88 16.29
CA ALA A 33 -4.25 -11.89 15.80
C ALA A 33 -3.68 -13.32 15.82
N GLY A 34 -2.50 -13.55 16.42
CA GLY A 34 -1.89 -14.87 16.59
C GLY A 34 -1.05 -15.37 15.42
N TRP A 35 -0.74 -14.52 14.44
CA TRP A 35 0.15 -14.88 13.34
C TRP A 35 1.60 -14.88 13.77
N SER A 36 2.36 -15.83 13.25
CA SER A 36 3.82 -15.69 13.20
C SER A 36 4.18 -14.70 12.10
N VAL A 37 5.08 -13.77 12.39
CA VAL A 37 5.49 -12.73 11.45
C VAL A 37 7.00 -12.69 11.34
N SER A 38 7.47 -12.69 10.11
CA SER A 38 8.85 -12.39 9.77
C SER A 38 8.91 -11.37 8.62
N GLY A 39 10.09 -10.81 8.38
CA GLY A 39 10.24 -9.92 7.24
C GLY A 39 11.62 -9.31 7.12
N THR A 40 11.73 -8.29 6.28
CA THR A 40 13.02 -7.71 5.94
C THR A 40 13.12 -6.19 6.12
N VAL A 41 14.33 -5.73 6.40
CA VAL A 41 14.71 -4.31 6.36
C VAL A 41 16.09 -4.17 5.71
N ARG A 42 16.49 -2.95 5.32
CA ARG A 42 17.69 -2.75 4.49
C ARG A 42 19.04 -3.05 5.16
N SER A 43 19.14 -3.03 6.49
CA SER A 43 20.44 -3.19 7.18
C SER A 43 20.35 -4.15 8.36
N ALA A 44 21.46 -4.78 8.69
CA ALA A 44 21.57 -5.70 9.83
C ALA A 44 21.29 -5.01 11.17
N GLU A 45 21.77 -3.78 11.35
CA GLU A 45 21.48 -2.96 12.53
C GLU A 45 19.98 -2.73 12.70
N LYS A 46 19.30 -2.33 11.62
CA LYS A 46 17.85 -2.12 11.66
C LYS A 46 17.10 -3.45 11.88
N ALA A 47 17.59 -4.54 11.32
CA ALA A 47 16.99 -5.86 11.49
C ALA A 47 17.04 -6.30 12.96
N ALA A 48 18.19 -6.13 13.61
CA ALA A 48 18.35 -6.39 15.04
C ALA A 48 17.43 -5.50 15.90
N ALA A 49 17.40 -4.19 15.63
CA ALA A 49 16.58 -3.25 16.36
C ALA A 49 15.07 -3.55 16.25
N VAL A 50 14.57 -3.83 15.03
CA VAL A 50 13.16 -4.15 14.82
C VAL A 50 12.82 -5.52 15.42
N SER A 51 13.70 -6.51 15.28
CA SER A 51 13.47 -7.84 15.90
C SER A 51 13.31 -7.72 17.42
N GLN A 52 14.17 -6.94 18.07
CA GLN A 52 14.11 -6.71 19.51
C GLN A 52 12.85 -5.93 19.92
N ALA A 53 12.47 -4.89 19.17
CA ALA A 53 11.34 -4.04 19.51
C ALA A 53 9.98 -4.73 19.29
N GLU A 54 9.86 -5.56 18.26
CA GLU A 54 8.58 -6.13 17.82
C GLU A 54 8.41 -7.61 18.20
N GLY A 55 9.48 -8.29 18.63
CA GLY A 55 9.44 -9.73 18.90
C GLY A 55 9.26 -10.59 17.63
N MET A 56 9.64 -10.05 16.47
CA MET A 56 9.52 -10.70 15.15
C MET A 56 10.88 -11.16 14.64
N THR A 57 10.91 -12.15 13.74
CA THR A 57 12.14 -12.50 13.02
C THR A 57 12.35 -11.53 11.86
N VAL A 58 13.37 -10.67 11.95
CA VAL A 58 13.68 -9.70 10.89
C VAL A 58 15.06 -9.93 10.31
N HIS A 59 15.15 -9.95 8.97
CA HIS A 59 16.38 -10.13 8.22
C HIS A 59 16.85 -8.85 7.54
N ALA A 60 18.17 -8.73 7.34
CA ALA A 60 18.73 -7.72 6.46
C ALA A 60 18.57 -8.14 5.00
N PHE A 61 17.96 -7.28 4.18
CA PHE A 61 17.79 -7.45 2.74
C PHE A 61 17.63 -6.09 2.07
N ASP A 62 18.55 -5.72 1.20
CA ASP A 62 18.49 -4.49 0.41
C ASP A 62 18.18 -4.73 -1.09
N GLY A 63 18.07 -6.00 -1.48
CA GLY A 63 17.82 -6.46 -2.84
C GLY A 63 19.07 -6.78 -3.66
N THR A 64 20.28 -6.49 -3.15
CA THR A 64 21.53 -6.68 -3.88
C THR A 64 22.10 -8.10 -3.74
N ALA A 65 21.79 -8.78 -2.63
CA ALA A 65 22.15 -10.17 -2.37
C ALA A 65 20.97 -10.89 -1.68
N PRO A 66 20.91 -12.24 -1.75
CA PRO A 66 19.95 -13.02 -0.99
C PRO A 66 20.08 -12.77 0.53
N ILE A 67 18.99 -13.01 1.26
CA ILE A 67 18.99 -13.08 2.72
C ILE A 67 20.02 -14.13 3.16
N ALA A 68 20.87 -13.78 4.14
CA ALA A 68 21.97 -14.65 4.58
C ALA A 68 21.52 -15.86 5.44
N ALA A 69 20.27 -15.87 5.92
CA ALA A 69 19.74 -17.02 6.66
C ALA A 69 19.59 -18.23 5.73
N ALA A 70 19.86 -19.44 6.24
CA ALA A 70 19.85 -20.65 5.42
C ALA A 70 18.46 -21.03 4.89
N ASP A 71 17.41 -20.82 5.69
CA ASP A 71 16.01 -21.01 5.27
C ASP A 71 15.15 -19.88 5.86
N PRO A 72 15.11 -18.70 5.20
CA PRO A 72 14.33 -17.57 5.69
C PRO A 72 12.81 -17.77 5.52
N PHE A 73 12.38 -18.80 4.78
CA PHE A 73 10.98 -19.06 4.47
C PHE A 73 10.41 -20.30 5.16
N ALA A 74 11.15 -20.87 6.12
CA ALA A 74 10.70 -22.00 6.93
C ALA A 74 9.29 -21.77 7.51
N GLY A 75 8.34 -22.61 7.09
CA GLY A 75 6.95 -22.56 7.54
C GLY A 75 6.14 -21.35 7.05
N VAL A 76 6.69 -20.50 6.16
CA VAL A 76 5.96 -19.37 5.59
C VAL A 76 4.78 -19.88 4.76
N THR A 77 3.61 -19.29 5.02
CA THR A 77 2.34 -19.64 4.35
C THR A 77 1.83 -18.51 3.47
N HIS A 78 2.14 -17.27 3.84
CA HIS A 78 1.69 -16.06 3.18
C HIS A 78 2.86 -15.12 3.00
N LEU A 79 2.92 -14.41 1.87
CA LEU A 79 3.97 -13.45 1.59
C LEU A 79 3.36 -12.12 1.15
N VAL A 80 3.90 -11.02 1.65
CA VAL A 80 3.57 -9.67 1.17
C VAL A 80 4.85 -8.98 0.73
N ASP A 81 4.89 -8.55 -0.54
CA ASP A 81 6.00 -7.77 -1.07
C ASP A 81 5.62 -6.29 -1.18
N THR A 82 6.37 -5.46 -0.45
CA THR A 82 6.26 -3.99 -0.47
C THR A 82 7.52 -3.32 -1.02
N VAL A 83 8.52 -4.11 -1.42
CA VAL A 83 9.79 -3.59 -1.93
C VAL A 83 9.55 -3.02 -3.33
N PRO A 84 9.91 -1.75 -3.57
CA PRO A 84 9.79 -1.17 -4.90
C PRO A 84 10.75 -1.86 -5.88
N PRO A 85 10.34 -2.07 -7.15
CA PRO A 85 11.27 -2.49 -8.18
C PRO A 85 12.35 -1.43 -8.38
N ARG A 86 13.54 -1.86 -8.83
CA ARG A 86 14.69 -0.98 -9.07
C ARG A 86 15.21 -1.23 -10.47
N GLU A 87 15.13 -0.21 -11.32
CA GLU A 87 15.39 -0.39 -12.74
C GLU A 87 14.54 -1.57 -13.25
N ILE A 88 15.15 -2.62 -13.82
CA ILE A 88 14.42 -3.81 -14.29
C ILE A 88 14.27 -4.91 -13.22
N LEU A 89 14.84 -4.72 -12.02
CA LEU A 89 14.87 -5.74 -10.97
C LEU A 89 13.60 -5.71 -10.11
N VAL A 90 13.10 -6.90 -9.80
CA VAL A 90 12.08 -7.19 -8.79
C VAL A 90 12.80 -7.88 -7.63
N PRO A 91 13.37 -7.14 -6.66
CA PRO A 91 14.44 -7.67 -5.82
C PRO A 91 14.08 -8.95 -5.06
N ALA A 92 12.86 -9.02 -4.52
CA ALA A 92 12.38 -10.22 -3.83
C ALA A 92 12.35 -11.44 -4.75
N LEU A 93 11.76 -11.29 -5.95
CA LEU A 93 11.63 -12.38 -6.91
C LEU A 93 12.97 -12.77 -7.55
N ASP A 94 13.81 -11.79 -7.89
CA ASP A 94 15.11 -12.03 -8.51
C ASP A 94 16.08 -12.76 -7.57
N ARG A 95 15.95 -12.53 -6.25
CA ARG A 95 16.85 -13.12 -5.24
C ARG A 95 16.30 -14.39 -4.63
N HIS A 96 14.98 -14.54 -4.53
CA HIS A 96 14.35 -15.61 -3.77
C HIS A 96 13.23 -16.34 -4.54
N GLY A 97 13.00 -16.06 -5.82
CA GLY A 97 11.94 -16.73 -6.58
C GLY A 97 12.06 -18.26 -6.60
N THR A 98 13.28 -18.79 -6.67
CA THR A 98 13.52 -20.25 -6.57
C THR A 98 13.20 -20.78 -5.17
N ASP A 99 13.65 -20.09 -4.12
CA ASP A 99 13.39 -20.48 -2.73
C ASP A 99 11.90 -20.47 -2.41
N LEU A 100 11.19 -19.44 -2.88
CA LEU A 100 9.75 -19.28 -2.69
C LEU A 100 8.94 -20.36 -3.43
N ARG A 101 9.37 -20.76 -4.63
CA ARG A 101 8.75 -21.90 -5.36
C ARG A 101 9.03 -23.25 -4.69
N ALA A 102 10.15 -23.39 -4.00
CA ALA A 102 10.47 -24.57 -3.22
C ALA A 102 9.75 -24.61 -1.85
N CYS A 103 9.13 -23.49 -1.43
CA CYS A 103 8.41 -23.40 -0.16
C CYS A 103 7.04 -24.11 -0.26
N GLU A 104 7.00 -25.39 0.10
CA GLU A 104 5.78 -26.23 0.01
C GLU A 104 4.60 -25.74 0.85
N THR A 105 4.84 -24.91 1.87
CA THR A 105 3.81 -24.34 2.74
C THR A 105 3.22 -23.05 2.21
N LEU A 106 3.85 -22.41 1.22
CA LEU A 106 3.36 -21.15 0.66
C LEU A 106 2.03 -21.37 -0.06
N ARG A 107 1.06 -20.49 0.20
CA ARG A 107 -0.30 -20.56 -0.37
C ARG A 107 -0.75 -19.27 -1.02
N TRP A 108 -0.16 -18.14 -0.62
CA TRP A 108 -0.64 -16.84 -1.02
C TRP A 108 0.49 -15.81 -1.09
N ILE A 109 0.48 -14.99 -2.14
CA ILE A 109 1.40 -13.88 -2.35
C ILE A 109 0.60 -12.62 -2.67
N GLY A 110 0.87 -11.55 -1.92
CA GLY A 110 0.34 -10.21 -2.19
C GLY A 110 1.44 -9.24 -2.60
N TYR A 111 1.39 -8.75 -3.84
CA TYR A 111 2.28 -7.72 -4.33
C TYR A 111 1.63 -6.32 -4.19
N LEU A 112 2.25 -5.43 -3.39
CA LEU A 112 1.80 -4.04 -3.30
C LEU A 112 2.34 -3.22 -4.49
N SER A 113 1.45 -3.02 -5.45
CA SER A 113 1.62 -2.18 -6.64
C SER A 113 1.09 -0.76 -6.44
N THR A 114 0.90 -0.02 -7.52
CA THR A 114 0.40 1.36 -7.52
C THR A 114 -0.48 1.67 -8.74
N PRO A 115 -1.47 2.57 -8.62
CA PRO A 115 -2.24 3.12 -9.75
C PRO A 115 -1.43 3.85 -10.83
N ALA A 116 -0.13 4.11 -10.62
CA ALA A 116 0.74 4.66 -11.65
C ALA A 116 0.83 3.75 -12.90
N VAL A 117 0.49 2.46 -12.77
CA VAL A 117 0.43 1.52 -13.90
C VAL A 117 -0.64 1.87 -14.93
N TYR A 118 -1.67 2.63 -14.54
CA TYR A 118 -2.73 3.05 -15.47
C TYR A 118 -2.33 4.27 -16.31
N GLY A 119 -1.38 5.10 -15.87
CA GLY A 119 -1.12 6.39 -16.53
C GLY A 119 -2.27 7.39 -16.36
N ASP A 120 -2.41 8.34 -17.28
CA ASP A 120 -3.45 9.37 -17.23
C ASP A 120 -4.81 8.88 -17.77
N ARG A 121 -5.90 9.35 -17.16
CA ARG A 121 -7.28 9.16 -17.66
C ARG A 121 -8.04 10.47 -17.73
N GLN A 122 -7.35 11.62 -17.57
CA GLN A 122 -7.95 12.95 -17.60
C GLN A 122 -9.12 13.10 -16.61
N GLY A 123 -9.04 12.41 -15.48
CA GLY A 123 -10.09 12.35 -14.47
C GLY A 123 -11.14 11.26 -14.67
N GLY A 124 -11.05 10.46 -15.74
CA GLY A 124 -11.89 9.29 -15.94
C GLY A 124 -11.72 8.22 -14.86
N VAL A 125 -12.70 7.32 -14.79
CA VAL A 125 -12.68 6.13 -13.93
C VAL A 125 -11.86 5.03 -14.62
N VAL A 126 -11.08 4.28 -13.84
CA VAL A 126 -10.32 3.12 -14.30
C VAL A 126 -10.65 1.89 -13.47
N THR A 127 -10.79 0.74 -14.13
CA THR A 127 -11.08 -0.57 -13.52
C THR A 127 -9.86 -1.49 -13.58
N GLU A 128 -9.84 -2.55 -12.76
CA GLU A 128 -8.74 -3.51 -12.74
C GLU A 128 -8.60 -4.35 -14.02
N ASP A 129 -9.66 -4.42 -14.84
CA ASP A 129 -9.66 -5.14 -16.12
C ASP A 129 -9.01 -4.34 -17.25
N GLU A 130 -8.73 -3.06 -17.03
CA GLU A 130 -7.98 -2.25 -17.99
C GLU A 130 -6.48 -2.62 -18.00
N PRO A 131 -5.89 -2.75 -19.21
CA PRO A 131 -4.46 -3.03 -19.32
C PRO A 131 -3.62 -1.88 -18.77
N PRO A 132 -2.45 -2.17 -18.17
CA PRO A 132 -1.49 -1.14 -17.80
C PRO A 132 -1.04 -0.29 -18.99
N THR A 133 -1.13 1.03 -18.85
CA THR A 133 -0.67 2.03 -19.82
C THR A 133 0.09 3.15 -19.10
N PRO A 134 1.22 2.85 -18.44
CA PRO A 134 1.90 3.81 -17.58
C PRO A 134 2.45 5.00 -18.37
N GLY A 135 2.29 6.22 -17.83
CA GLY A 135 2.84 7.45 -18.42
C GLY A 135 4.20 7.85 -17.84
N SER A 136 4.77 7.03 -16.95
CA SER A 136 6.02 7.34 -16.25
C SER A 136 6.89 6.10 -16.08
N ARG A 137 8.20 6.31 -16.00
CA ARG A 137 9.18 5.25 -15.72
C ARG A 137 8.80 4.41 -14.49
N ARG A 138 8.34 5.05 -13.41
CA ARG A 138 7.92 4.33 -12.19
C ARG A 138 6.73 3.42 -12.46
N GLY A 139 5.77 3.85 -13.27
CA GLY A 139 4.63 3.05 -13.68
C GLY A 139 5.05 1.87 -14.56
N GLU A 140 5.99 2.06 -15.49
CA GLU A 140 6.56 0.99 -16.32
C GLU A 140 7.23 -0.09 -15.47
N LEU A 141 8.14 0.32 -14.57
CA LEU A 141 8.83 -0.63 -13.70
C LEU A 141 7.85 -1.39 -12.82
N ARG A 142 6.78 -0.72 -12.37
CA ARG A 142 5.76 -1.36 -11.57
C ARG A 142 4.93 -2.35 -12.38
N SER A 143 4.52 -2.00 -13.59
CA SER A 143 3.78 -2.91 -14.48
C SER A 143 4.62 -4.14 -14.85
N ALA A 144 5.93 -3.98 -15.07
CA ALA A 144 6.84 -5.10 -15.27
C ALA A 144 6.90 -6.00 -14.02
N ALA A 145 6.95 -5.42 -12.82
CA ALA A 145 6.97 -6.19 -11.58
C ALA A 145 5.65 -6.92 -11.28
N GLU A 146 4.49 -6.31 -11.59
CA GLU A 146 3.19 -7.01 -11.52
C GLU A 146 3.23 -8.29 -12.35
N ARG A 147 3.69 -8.17 -13.60
CA ARG A 147 3.77 -9.30 -14.54
C ARG A 147 4.76 -10.36 -14.06
N ALA A 148 5.94 -9.96 -13.60
CA ALA A 148 6.96 -10.89 -13.13
C ALA A 148 6.46 -11.75 -11.95
N TRP A 149 5.73 -11.14 -11.00
CA TRP A 149 5.14 -11.90 -9.88
C TRP A 149 4.07 -12.89 -10.35
N LEU A 150 3.18 -12.47 -11.25
CA LEU A 150 2.13 -13.33 -11.81
C LEU A 150 2.74 -14.50 -12.60
N ASP A 151 3.67 -14.22 -13.51
CA ASP A 151 4.31 -15.22 -14.37
C ASP A 151 5.15 -16.23 -13.55
N ALA A 152 5.78 -15.79 -12.45
CA ALA A 152 6.67 -16.63 -11.65
C ALA A 152 5.99 -17.81 -10.94
N PHE A 153 4.67 -17.77 -10.79
CA PHE A 153 3.85 -18.74 -10.07
C PHE A 153 2.64 -19.23 -10.88
N ALA A 154 2.57 -18.89 -12.18
CA ALA A 154 1.43 -19.23 -13.06
C ALA A 154 1.13 -20.74 -13.13
N ASP A 155 2.14 -21.59 -12.97
CA ASP A 155 2.03 -23.05 -12.96
C ASP A 155 2.08 -23.65 -11.55
N SER A 156 1.70 -22.88 -10.51
CA SER A 156 1.73 -23.32 -9.10
C SER A 156 0.36 -23.20 -8.42
N ASP A 157 0.19 -23.89 -7.29
CA ASP A 157 -0.99 -23.77 -6.43
C ASP A 157 -0.96 -22.53 -5.51
N VAL A 158 0.02 -21.65 -5.68
CA VAL A 158 0.17 -20.41 -4.88
C VAL A 158 -0.65 -19.31 -5.53
N ALA A 159 -1.64 -18.78 -4.82
CA ALA A 159 -2.44 -17.67 -5.33
C ALA A 159 -1.63 -16.37 -5.29
N VAL A 160 -1.34 -15.79 -6.46
CA VAL A 160 -0.67 -14.48 -6.57
C VAL A 160 -1.70 -13.39 -6.85
N GLN A 161 -1.68 -12.36 -6.01
CA GLN A 161 -2.60 -11.23 -6.11
C GLN A 161 -1.86 -9.89 -6.08
N VAL A 162 -2.32 -8.95 -6.90
CA VAL A 162 -1.74 -7.62 -7.07
C VAL A 162 -2.67 -6.57 -6.48
N PHE A 163 -2.11 -5.68 -5.66
CA PHE A 163 -2.85 -4.61 -4.99
C PHE A 163 -2.33 -3.26 -5.48
N ARG A 164 -3.09 -2.55 -6.31
CA ARG A 164 -2.74 -1.22 -6.83
C ARG A 164 -3.09 -0.17 -5.78
N VAL A 165 -2.16 0.06 -4.84
CA VAL A 165 -2.38 0.91 -3.65
C VAL A 165 -2.28 2.39 -3.97
N ALA A 166 -3.34 3.13 -3.65
CA ALA A 166 -3.44 4.58 -3.78
C ALA A 166 -2.57 5.35 -2.77
N GLY A 167 -2.76 6.67 -2.67
CA GLY A 167 -2.00 7.51 -1.73
C GLY A 167 -2.25 7.10 -0.28
N ILE A 168 -1.24 6.48 0.34
CA ILE A 168 -1.36 5.95 1.71
C ILE A 168 -1.30 7.09 2.72
N TYR A 169 -2.29 7.15 3.62
CA TYR A 169 -2.28 8.03 4.79
C TYR A 169 -2.63 7.26 6.06
N GLY A 170 -2.35 7.87 7.22
CA GLY A 170 -2.63 7.28 8.53
C GLY A 170 -1.88 7.98 9.65
N PRO A 171 -1.92 7.42 10.88
CA PRO A 171 -1.13 7.94 12.01
C PRO A 171 0.37 7.87 11.72
N GLY A 172 1.12 8.89 12.16
CA GLY A 172 2.56 8.97 11.99
C GLY A 172 3.02 10.30 11.36
N GLU A 173 4.25 10.70 11.69
CA GLU A 173 4.81 11.98 11.27
C GLU A 173 4.82 12.13 9.74
N GLY A 174 4.27 13.24 9.24
CA GLY A 174 4.21 13.56 7.81
C GLY A 174 3.30 12.64 6.97
N ARG A 175 2.54 11.73 7.58
CA ARG A 175 1.68 10.75 6.88
C ARG A 175 0.26 11.23 6.62
N ASN A 176 -0.10 12.40 7.10
CA ASN A 176 -1.45 12.94 6.97
C ASN A 176 -1.44 14.48 6.98
N ALA A 177 -2.58 15.08 6.60
CA ALA A 177 -2.72 16.53 6.50
C ALA A 177 -2.61 17.28 7.83
N ILE A 178 -3.02 16.67 8.95
CA ILE A 178 -2.92 17.26 10.29
C ILE A 178 -1.45 17.48 10.66
N GLU A 179 -0.62 16.46 10.48
CA GLU A 179 0.82 16.54 10.77
C GLU A 179 1.55 17.51 9.82
N GLN A 180 1.12 17.57 8.54
CA GLN A 180 1.67 18.55 7.59
C GLN A 180 1.35 19.99 7.98
N LEU A 181 0.14 20.26 8.48
CA LEU A 181 -0.28 21.57 8.98
C LEU A 181 0.50 21.96 10.23
N LYS A 182 0.56 21.07 11.23
CA LYS A 182 1.34 21.28 12.46
C LYS A 182 2.81 21.58 12.17
N ALA A 183 3.39 20.94 11.16
CA ALA A 183 4.78 21.16 10.74
C ALA A 183 4.99 22.38 9.82
N GLY A 184 3.95 23.14 9.45
CA GLY A 184 4.05 24.26 8.51
C GLY A 184 4.39 23.85 7.06
N LYS A 185 4.27 22.56 6.74
CA LYS A 185 4.65 21.96 5.46
C LYS A 185 3.47 21.76 4.51
N ALA A 186 2.23 21.94 4.98
CA ALA A 186 1.04 21.85 4.13
C ALA A 186 1.08 22.89 3.01
N ARG A 187 0.71 22.48 1.80
CA ARG A 187 0.60 23.32 0.61
C ARG A 187 -0.65 22.92 -0.16
N ILE A 188 -1.47 23.89 -0.54
CA ILE A 188 -2.60 23.67 -1.45
C ILE A 188 -2.15 24.10 -2.84
N ILE A 189 -2.01 23.11 -3.73
CA ILE A 189 -1.69 23.36 -5.14
C ILE A 189 -2.98 23.25 -5.93
N ASP A 190 -3.38 24.33 -6.56
CA ASP A 190 -4.60 24.40 -7.35
C ASP A 190 -4.31 24.05 -8.81
N LYS A 191 -4.75 22.85 -9.20
CA LYS A 191 -4.80 22.38 -10.58
C LYS A 191 -6.25 21.99 -10.90
N PRO A 192 -6.98 22.76 -11.70
CA PRO A 192 -8.38 22.48 -12.01
C PRO A 192 -8.59 21.04 -12.50
N GLY A 193 -9.59 20.36 -11.93
CA GLY A 193 -9.96 18.98 -12.28
C GLY A 193 -9.02 17.89 -11.74
N GLN A 194 -7.91 18.23 -11.09
CA GLN A 194 -7.01 17.25 -10.48
C GLN A 194 -7.65 16.58 -9.27
N VAL A 195 -7.59 15.26 -9.22
CA VAL A 195 -7.94 14.47 -8.04
C VAL A 195 -6.84 13.47 -7.69
N PHE A 196 -6.83 13.06 -6.42
CA PHE A 196 -6.00 11.97 -5.92
C PHE A 196 -6.85 10.94 -5.19
N ASN A 197 -6.57 9.66 -5.48
CA ASN A 197 -7.11 8.53 -4.73
C ASN A 197 -6.25 8.32 -3.48
N ARG A 198 -6.87 7.96 -2.36
CA ARG A 198 -6.18 7.75 -1.08
C ARG A 198 -6.65 6.45 -0.44
N ILE A 199 -5.90 5.95 0.53
CA ILE A 199 -6.34 4.82 1.35
C ILE A 199 -5.73 4.94 2.74
N HIS A 200 -6.54 4.68 3.76
CA HIS A 200 -6.03 4.61 5.11
C HIS A 200 -5.21 3.31 5.30
N VAL A 201 -4.05 3.41 5.92
CA VAL A 201 -3.11 2.28 6.09
C VAL A 201 -3.76 1.05 6.75
N ASP A 202 -4.70 1.24 7.68
CA ASP A 202 -5.39 0.13 8.34
C ASP A 202 -6.34 -0.64 7.42
N ASP A 203 -6.96 0.05 6.47
CA ASP A 203 -7.84 -0.60 5.50
C ASP A 203 -7.06 -1.42 4.48
N ILE A 204 -5.80 -1.04 4.16
CA ILE A 204 -4.89 -1.92 3.40
C ILE A 204 -4.73 -3.26 4.13
N GLY A 205 -4.51 -3.21 5.45
CA GLY A 205 -4.39 -4.42 6.26
C GLY A 205 -5.64 -5.30 6.23
N SER A 206 -6.82 -4.69 6.36
CA SER A 206 -8.10 -5.40 6.26
C SER A 206 -8.32 -6.01 4.87
N ILE A 207 -7.93 -5.31 3.80
CA ILE A 207 -8.02 -5.82 2.42
C ILE A 207 -7.10 -7.02 2.21
N LEU A 208 -5.84 -6.95 2.67
CA LEU A 208 -4.91 -8.07 2.53
C LEU A 208 -5.39 -9.30 3.29
N LEU A 209 -5.85 -9.15 4.54
CA LEU A 209 -6.44 -10.26 5.30
C LEU A 209 -7.67 -10.85 4.62
N ALA A 210 -8.54 -10.01 4.05
CA ALA A 210 -9.69 -10.47 3.27
C ALA A 210 -9.28 -11.26 2.03
N SER A 211 -8.20 -10.85 1.36
CA SER A 211 -7.64 -11.54 0.21
C SER A 211 -6.99 -12.88 0.57
N MET A 212 -6.28 -12.94 1.71
CA MET A 212 -5.73 -14.20 2.24
C MET A 212 -6.83 -15.22 2.56
N ALA A 213 -7.98 -14.76 3.05
CA ALA A 213 -9.15 -15.59 3.31
C ALA A 213 -9.92 -16.00 2.05
N ARG A 214 -9.72 -15.28 0.93
CA ARG A 214 -10.39 -15.50 -0.35
C ARG A 214 -9.37 -15.42 -1.48
N PRO A 215 -8.41 -16.36 -1.51
CA PRO A 215 -7.37 -16.35 -2.53
C PRO A 215 -8.01 -16.47 -3.91
N ARG A 216 -7.63 -15.57 -4.81
CA ARG A 216 -7.97 -15.62 -6.23
C ARG A 216 -6.69 -15.44 -7.01
N ASP A 217 -6.15 -16.53 -7.53
CA ASP A 217 -4.96 -16.47 -8.34
C ASP A 217 -5.15 -15.54 -9.55
N GLY A 218 -4.09 -14.78 -9.88
CA GLY A 218 -4.14 -13.71 -10.88
C GLY A 218 -4.96 -12.48 -10.48
N GLY A 219 -5.46 -12.42 -9.24
CA GLY A 219 -6.38 -11.37 -8.82
C GLY A 219 -5.73 -9.99 -8.71
N ILE A 220 -6.28 -9.01 -9.42
CA ILE A 220 -5.86 -7.60 -9.33
C ILE A 220 -6.94 -6.79 -8.63
N TYR A 221 -6.54 -5.94 -7.67
CA TYR A 221 -7.42 -5.09 -6.86
C TYR A 221 -6.92 -3.64 -6.81
N ASN A 222 -7.80 -2.69 -7.13
CA ASN A 222 -7.59 -1.28 -6.82
C ASN A 222 -7.80 -1.04 -5.33
N VAL A 223 -6.81 -0.45 -4.66
CA VAL A 223 -6.84 -0.23 -3.21
C VAL A 223 -6.89 1.27 -2.93
N ALA A 224 -8.12 1.79 -2.85
CA ALA A 224 -8.46 3.17 -2.50
C ALA A 224 -9.72 3.22 -1.61
N ASP A 225 -9.90 4.34 -0.94
CA ASP A 225 -11.16 4.75 -0.34
C ASP A 225 -12.21 5.07 -1.43
N THR A 226 -13.42 5.47 -1.04
CA THR A 226 -14.52 5.66 -1.99
C THR A 226 -14.57 7.06 -2.61
N GLU A 227 -13.59 7.95 -2.31
CA GLU A 227 -13.64 9.35 -2.71
C GLU A 227 -12.29 9.87 -3.24
N ALA A 228 -12.15 9.81 -4.55
CA ALA A 228 -11.14 10.59 -5.26
C ALA A 228 -11.46 12.10 -5.16
N CYS A 229 -10.68 12.82 -4.37
CA CYS A 229 -10.90 14.23 -4.04
C CYS A 229 -9.71 15.11 -4.45
N SER A 230 -9.91 16.43 -4.44
CA SER A 230 -8.87 17.41 -4.73
C SER A 230 -7.67 17.25 -3.78
N PRO A 231 -6.44 17.61 -4.17
CA PRO A 231 -5.33 17.75 -3.22
C PRO A 231 -5.66 18.70 -2.05
N ALA A 232 -6.53 19.69 -2.25
CA ALA A 232 -6.90 20.68 -1.24
C ALA A 232 -7.80 20.11 -0.13
N ASP A 233 -8.75 19.23 -0.47
CA ASP A 233 -9.86 18.86 0.43
C ASP A 233 -9.39 18.27 1.77
N PRO A 234 -8.40 17.34 1.82
CA PRO A 234 -7.89 16.85 3.10
C PRO A 234 -7.17 17.90 3.94
N ILE A 235 -6.53 18.87 3.30
CA ILE A 235 -5.82 19.96 4.00
C ILE A 235 -6.82 20.92 4.62
N VAL A 236 -7.82 21.35 3.86
CA VAL A 236 -8.89 22.24 4.34
C VAL A 236 -9.65 21.59 5.49
N PHE A 237 -10.00 20.32 5.36
CA PHE A 237 -10.69 19.59 6.42
C PHE A 237 -9.82 19.44 7.67
N ALA A 238 -8.53 19.10 7.52
CA ALA A 238 -7.61 19.02 8.65
C ALA A 238 -7.39 20.36 9.35
N ALA A 239 -7.36 21.48 8.60
CA ALA A 239 -7.28 22.82 9.17
C ALA A 239 -8.52 23.13 10.01
N GLY A 240 -9.71 22.76 9.52
CA GLY A 240 -10.95 22.84 10.28
C GLY A 240 -10.94 22.03 11.58
N LEU A 241 -10.41 20.80 11.56
CA LEU A 241 -10.24 19.99 12.78
C LEU A 241 -9.27 20.62 13.79
N LEU A 242 -8.30 21.41 13.32
CA LEU A 242 -7.30 22.09 14.15
C LEU A 242 -7.74 23.49 14.60
N GLY A 243 -8.87 24.01 14.09
CA GLY A 243 -9.31 25.38 14.37
C GLY A 243 -8.37 26.46 13.80
N ILE A 244 -7.68 26.18 12.69
CA ILE A 244 -6.77 27.12 12.02
C ILE A 244 -7.22 27.40 10.59
N ASP A 245 -6.75 28.50 10.02
CA ASP A 245 -6.95 28.78 8.60
C ASP A 245 -6.08 27.85 7.72
N PRO A 246 -6.61 27.32 6.60
CA PRO A 246 -5.81 26.58 5.64
C PRO A 246 -4.79 27.50 4.95
N PRO A 247 -3.65 26.96 4.49
CA PRO A 247 -2.69 27.74 3.71
C PRO A 247 -3.34 28.26 2.42
N PRO A 248 -2.90 29.42 1.89
CA PRO A 248 -3.43 29.94 0.63
C PRO A 248 -3.15 28.97 -0.52
N ALA A 249 -4.08 28.91 -1.48
CA ALA A 249 -3.91 28.13 -2.69
C ALA A 249 -2.83 28.74 -3.59
N ILE A 250 -2.00 27.89 -4.17
CA ILE A 250 -0.96 28.27 -5.13
C ILE A 250 -1.36 27.69 -6.49
N PRO A 251 -1.54 28.52 -7.54
CA PRO A 251 -1.79 28.02 -8.88
C PRO A 251 -0.69 27.04 -9.31
N PHE A 252 -1.07 25.93 -9.95
CA PHE A 252 -0.13 24.88 -10.37
C PHE A 252 1.03 25.41 -11.22
N ASP A 253 0.75 26.34 -12.14
CA ASP A 253 1.74 26.91 -13.05
C ASP A 253 2.78 27.77 -12.34
N SER A 254 2.43 28.35 -11.18
CA SER A 254 3.34 29.14 -10.34
C SER A 254 3.93 28.34 -9.17
N ALA A 255 3.56 27.08 -9.02
CA ALA A 255 3.98 26.27 -7.89
C ALA A 255 5.42 25.76 -8.08
N GLU A 256 6.28 26.06 -7.11
CA GLU A 256 7.63 25.49 -6.99
C GLU A 256 7.55 24.05 -6.48
N LEU A 257 7.34 23.12 -7.43
CA LEU A 257 7.27 21.70 -7.17
C LEU A 257 8.58 21.02 -7.56
N SER A 258 9.04 20.08 -6.72
CA SER A 258 10.07 19.13 -7.12
C SER A 258 9.60 18.33 -8.34
N GLU A 259 10.54 17.78 -9.11
CA GLU A 259 10.23 16.93 -10.27
C GLU A 259 9.28 15.78 -9.89
N MET A 260 9.53 15.14 -8.74
CA MET A 260 8.67 14.08 -8.23
C MET A 260 7.26 14.60 -7.90
N ALA A 261 7.14 15.73 -7.21
CA ALA A 261 5.83 16.31 -6.89
C ALA A 261 5.07 16.66 -8.17
N ARG A 262 5.73 17.29 -9.15
CA ARG A 262 5.15 17.64 -10.45
C ARG A 262 4.67 16.40 -11.22
N SER A 263 5.40 15.29 -11.15
CA SER A 263 5.00 14.02 -11.78
C SER A 263 3.70 13.42 -11.24
N PHE A 264 3.26 13.76 -10.02
CA PHE A 264 1.95 13.34 -9.53
C PHE A 264 0.80 14.14 -10.16
N TYR A 265 1.06 15.38 -10.59
CA TYR A 265 0.07 16.23 -11.24
C TYR A 265 -0.01 16.02 -12.76
N SER A 266 0.88 15.21 -13.36
CA SER A 266 0.83 14.88 -14.79
C SER A 266 -0.20 13.81 -15.14
N GLU A 267 -0.77 13.12 -14.14
CA GLU A 267 -1.77 12.07 -14.33
C GLU A 267 -2.99 12.33 -13.43
N CYS A 268 -4.19 12.10 -13.94
CA CYS A 268 -5.45 12.24 -13.21
C CYS A 268 -6.40 11.08 -13.55
N LYS A 269 -6.87 10.36 -12.53
CA LYS A 269 -7.77 9.20 -12.65
C LYS A 269 -8.52 8.94 -11.36
N ARG A 270 -9.63 8.22 -11.45
CA ARG A 270 -10.44 7.73 -10.33
C ARG A 270 -10.44 6.21 -10.35
N LEU A 271 -10.18 5.57 -9.21
CA LEU A 271 -10.18 4.11 -9.16
C LEU A 271 -11.58 3.60 -8.88
N ASP A 272 -12.04 2.65 -9.69
CA ASP A 272 -13.14 1.78 -9.29
C ASP A 272 -12.61 0.78 -8.25
N THR A 273 -13.25 0.72 -7.09
CA THR A 273 -12.89 -0.18 -5.97
C THR A 273 -13.98 -1.19 -5.66
N SER A 274 -14.99 -1.32 -6.54
CA SER A 274 -16.15 -2.19 -6.34
C SER A 274 -15.76 -3.66 -6.14
N ARG A 275 -14.62 -4.09 -6.71
CA ARG A 275 -14.07 -5.44 -6.54
C ARG A 275 -13.68 -5.76 -5.09
N LEU A 276 -13.26 -4.77 -4.30
CA LEU A 276 -12.95 -4.98 -2.87
C LEU A 276 -14.18 -5.45 -2.11
N THR A 277 -15.33 -4.84 -2.36
CA THR A 277 -16.59 -5.24 -1.73
C THR A 277 -17.18 -6.48 -2.39
N GLY A 278 -17.18 -6.53 -3.72
CA GLY A 278 -17.82 -7.61 -4.49
C GLY A 278 -17.16 -8.98 -4.35
N GLU A 279 -15.82 -9.05 -4.40
CA GLU A 279 -15.08 -10.30 -4.32
C GLU A 279 -14.58 -10.58 -2.89
N LEU A 280 -13.95 -9.58 -2.26
CA LEU A 280 -13.32 -9.76 -0.95
C LEU A 280 -14.27 -9.55 0.23
N GLY A 281 -15.45 -8.94 0.01
CA GLY A 281 -16.39 -8.62 1.09
C GLY A 281 -15.90 -7.53 2.04
N VAL A 282 -14.95 -6.69 1.59
CA VAL A 282 -14.37 -5.63 2.41
C VAL A 282 -15.37 -4.49 2.63
N ARG A 283 -15.48 -4.07 3.89
CA ARG A 283 -16.07 -2.79 4.30
C ARG A 283 -14.97 -1.92 4.88
N LEU A 284 -14.74 -0.76 4.27
CA LEU A 284 -13.70 0.16 4.72
C LEU A 284 -14.08 0.78 6.06
N THR A 285 -13.12 0.81 6.98
CA THR A 285 -13.25 1.53 8.25
C THR A 285 -13.23 3.03 8.01
N TYR A 286 -12.46 3.46 7.01
CA TYR A 286 -12.28 4.85 6.61
C TYR A 286 -12.70 5.00 5.14
N PRO A 287 -14.02 5.06 4.86
CA PRO A 287 -14.52 5.14 3.49
C PRO A 287 -14.13 6.45 2.80
N THR A 288 -13.84 7.52 3.55
CA THR A 288 -13.26 8.74 3.01
C THR A 288 -12.15 9.28 3.91
N TYR A 289 -11.38 10.24 3.37
CA TYR A 289 -10.36 10.97 4.11
C TYR A 289 -10.89 11.61 5.40
N ARG A 290 -12.20 11.93 5.48
CA ARG A 290 -12.82 12.60 6.63
C ARG A 290 -12.87 11.70 7.86
N GLU A 291 -13.31 10.44 7.72
CA GLU A 291 -13.34 9.48 8.82
C GLU A 291 -11.92 9.19 9.32
N GLY A 292 -10.97 9.00 8.39
CA GLY A 292 -9.57 8.74 8.75
C GLY A 292 -8.91 9.92 9.47
N LEU A 293 -9.09 11.16 8.97
CA LEU A 293 -8.53 12.34 9.63
C LEU A 293 -9.18 12.61 10.99
N ARG A 294 -10.48 12.36 11.16
CA ARG A 294 -11.12 12.44 12.50
C ARG A 294 -10.53 11.42 13.47
N ALA A 295 -10.27 10.20 13.03
CA ALA A 295 -9.65 9.18 13.88
C ALA A 295 -8.23 9.58 14.30
N ILE A 296 -7.41 10.05 13.34
CA ILE A 296 -6.06 10.56 13.60
C ILE A 296 -6.09 11.75 14.56
N ALA A 297 -7.03 12.69 14.39
CA ALA A 297 -7.21 13.84 15.28
C ALA A 297 -7.49 13.40 16.72
N ARG A 298 -8.40 12.43 16.91
CA ARG A 298 -8.71 11.87 18.23
C ARG A 298 -7.50 11.22 18.90
N GLU A 299 -6.75 10.41 18.16
CA GLU A 299 -5.52 9.79 18.67
C GLU A 299 -4.45 10.83 19.06
N ALA A 300 -4.41 11.96 18.35
CA ALA A 300 -3.50 13.07 18.62
C ALA A 300 -4.00 14.04 19.71
N GLY A 301 -5.14 13.76 20.36
CA GLY A 301 -5.71 14.64 21.39
C GLY A 301 -6.23 15.97 20.87
N VAL A 302 -6.52 16.07 19.57
CA VAL A 302 -7.16 17.26 18.97
C VAL A 302 -8.67 17.14 19.21
N SER A 303 -9.17 17.89 20.19
CA SER A 303 -10.61 17.99 20.45
C SER A 303 -11.30 18.80 19.35
N SER A 304 -12.35 18.22 18.76
CA SER A 304 -13.26 18.89 17.82
C SER A 304 -14.18 19.87 18.52
#